data_AF-A0A2E5FK21-F1
#
_entry.id   AF-A0A2E5FK21-F1
#
_cell.length_a   1.000
_cell.length_b   1.000
_cell.length_c   1.000
_cell.angle_alpha   90.00
_cell.angle_beta   90.00
_cell.angle_gamma   90.00
#
_symmetry.space_group_name_H-M   'P 1'
#
loop_
_entity.id
_entity.type
_entity.pdbx_description
1 polymer ?
#
loop_
_entity_poly.entity_id
_entity_poly.type
_entity_poly.pdbx_seq_one_letter_code
_entity_poly.pdbx_strand_id
1 'polypeptide(L)'
;MKRIFRVTVIVGTMVLISCATITPVTNEFNISDEYVEYIKTTVNPYEWGLRDNGRFYPYSRPGGRMIGYGQSAFDKKYYSQGMSKEEAENNLRNGLEKTLTNLRQYLITHYPEHPFDQLSSKSQEILLDHAYSTGPENLSGEFYSAVIKQDWDKLFNEFLYIRWIEKGWPKNIANTAFANRWLDPETRQIPNTNAISKILNKGSLEK
;
A
#
# COMPACT_ATOMS: atom_id res chain seq x y z
N MET A 1 62.47 -37.70 48.42
CA MET A 1 61.61 -37.90 47.22
C MET A 1 61.34 -36.55 46.58
N LYS A 2 61.94 -36.25 45.41
CA LYS A 2 61.79 -34.99 44.68
C LYS A 2 60.60 -35.10 43.72
N ARG A 3 59.56 -34.28 43.91
CA ARG A 3 58.44 -34.16 42.95
C ARG A 3 58.77 -33.08 41.93
N ILE A 4 58.76 -33.45 40.66
CA ILE A 4 58.93 -32.56 39.51
C ILE A 4 57.54 -32.18 39.04
N PHE A 5 57.19 -30.89 39.11
CA PHE A 5 55.97 -30.37 38.51
C PHE A 5 56.25 -29.93 37.07
N ARG A 6 55.55 -30.54 36.11
CA ARG A 6 55.50 -30.06 34.73
C ARG A 6 54.41 -29.01 34.62
N VAL A 7 54.80 -27.80 34.26
CA VAL A 7 53.88 -26.71 33.89
C VAL A 7 53.75 -26.73 32.37
N THR A 8 52.54 -26.99 31.87
CA THR A 8 52.21 -26.90 30.45
C THR A 8 51.62 -25.52 30.19
N VAL A 9 52.30 -24.71 29.37
CA VAL A 9 51.81 -23.41 28.91
C VAL A 9 50.96 -23.62 27.65
N ILE A 10 49.66 -23.31 27.73
CA ILE A 10 48.75 -23.34 26.58
C ILE A 10 48.75 -21.94 25.97
N VAL A 11 49.32 -21.80 24.78
CA VAL A 11 49.30 -20.56 24.00
C VAL A 11 47.92 -20.45 23.34
N GLY A 12 47.07 -19.58 23.89
CA GLY A 12 45.73 -19.32 23.37
C GLY A 12 45.79 -18.59 22.04
N THR A 13 45.26 -19.20 20.98
CA THR A 13 45.05 -18.57 19.69
C THR A 13 44.00 -17.47 19.82
N MET A 14 44.40 -16.22 19.64
CA MET A 14 43.50 -15.08 19.54
C MET A 14 42.75 -15.16 18.21
N VAL A 15 41.49 -15.60 18.23
CA VAL A 15 40.60 -15.53 17.07
C VAL A 15 40.12 -14.09 16.95
N LEU A 16 40.68 -13.36 15.99
CA LEU A 16 40.18 -12.05 15.59
C LEU A 16 38.82 -12.23 14.91
N ILE A 17 37.74 -12.02 15.65
CA ILE A 17 36.38 -11.94 15.10
C ILE A 17 36.32 -10.63 14.30
N SER A 18 36.50 -10.73 12.99
CA SER A 18 36.23 -9.63 12.07
C SER A 18 34.73 -9.36 12.12
N CYS A 19 34.34 -8.23 12.72
CA CYS A 19 32.99 -7.68 12.56
C CYS A 19 32.82 -7.33 11.08
N ALA A 20 32.25 -8.26 10.30
CA ALA A 20 31.76 -7.96 8.97
C ALA A 20 30.72 -6.85 9.13
N THR A 21 31.02 -5.66 8.61
CA THR A 21 30.04 -4.61 8.43
C THR A 21 29.01 -5.11 7.42
N ILE A 22 27.89 -5.63 7.94
CA ILE A 22 26.71 -5.94 7.15
C ILE A 22 26.22 -4.59 6.63
N THR A 23 26.53 -4.28 5.37
CA THR A 23 25.86 -3.19 4.68
C THR A 23 24.39 -3.57 4.61
N PRO A 24 23.47 -2.80 5.21
CA PRO A 24 22.06 -3.09 5.12
C PRO A 24 21.70 -3.01 3.63
N VAL A 25 21.24 -4.12 3.06
CA VAL A 25 20.62 -4.11 1.73
C VAL A 25 19.35 -3.31 1.90
N THR A 26 19.40 -2.03 1.55
CA THR A 26 18.19 -1.22 1.41
C THR A 26 17.49 -1.71 0.16
N ASN A 27 16.48 -2.56 0.33
CA ASN A 27 15.54 -2.86 -0.75
C ASN A 27 14.74 -1.58 -1.00
N GLU A 28 15.27 -0.73 -1.87
CA GLU A 28 14.56 0.45 -2.32
C GLU A 28 13.30 0.01 -3.05
N PHE A 29 12.15 0.27 -2.44
CA PHE A 29 10.86 0.00 -3.06
C PHE A 29 10.70 0.88 -4.30
N ASN A 30 10.59 0.24 -5.46
CA ASN A 30 10.34 0.90 -6.74
C ASN A 30 8.89 0.67 -7.18
N ILE A 31 8.19 1.72 -7.58
CA ILE A 31 6.83 1.64 -8.09
C ILE A 31 6.86 1.01 -9.48
N SER A 32 6.53 -0.29 -9.53
CA SER A 32 6.54 -1.08 -10.77
C SER A 32 5.40 -0.68 -11.71
N ASP A 33 5.60 -0.92 -13.02
CA ASP A 33 4.56 -0.71 -14.02
C ASP A 33 3.31 -1.57 -13.75
N GLU A 34 3.52 -2.80 -13.27
CA GLU A 34 2.43 -3.70 -12.89
C GLU A 34 1.58 -3.11 -11.74
N TYR A 35 2.23 -2.52 -10.73
CA TYR A 35 1.52 -1.85 -9.63
C TYR A 35 0.79 -0.60 -10.13
N VAL A 36 1.38 0.16 -11.06
CA VAL A 36 0.71 1.31 -11.68
C VAL A 36 -0.54 0.87 -12.46
N GLU A 37 -0.46 -0.20 -13.26
CA GLU A 37 -1.62 -0.76 -13.96
C GLU A 37 -2.71 -1.20 -12.99
N TYR A 38 -2.33 -1.87 -11.90
CA TYR A 38 -3.28 -2.18 -10.83
C TYR A 38 -3.97 -0.92 -10.31
N ILE A 39 -3.23 0.14 -9.94
CA ILE A 39 -3.83 1.36 -9.43
C ILE A 39 -4.77 2.02 -10.46
N LYS A 40 -4.42 2.02 -11.75
CA LYS A 40 -5.31 2.53 -12.81
C LYS A 40 -6.68 1.83 -12.79
N THR A 41 -6.69 0.50 -12.71
CA THR A 41 -7.94 -0.29 -12.66
C THR A 41 -8.77 -0.01 -11.41
N THR A 42 -8.14 0.34 -10.29
CA THR A 42 -8.86 0.62 -9.06
C THR A 42 -9.41 2.04 -8.99
N VAL A 43 -8.71 3.02 -9.57
CA VAL A 43 -9.07 4.44 -9.45
C VAL A 43 -10.04 4.88 -10.55
N ASN A 44 -9.87 4.38 -11.77
CA ASN A 44 -10.75 4.69 -12.90
C ASN A 44 -10.91 3.49 -13.87
N PRO A 45 -11.56 2.38 -13.43
CA PRO A 45 -11.67 1.13 -14.19
C PRO A 45 -12.35 1.26 -15.54
N TYR A 46 -13.25 2.25 -15.66
CA TYR A 46 -14.04 2.46 -16.87
C TYR A 46 -13.47 3.58 -17.75
N GLU A 47 -12.25 4.02 -17.44
CA GLU A 47 -11.59 5.14 -18.12
C GLU A 47 -12.53 6.36 -18.29
N TRP A 48 -13.30 6.69 -17.25
CA TRP A 48 -14.24 7.80 -17.31
C TRP A 48 -13.56 9.08 -17.78
N GLY A 49 -14.25 9.80 -18.67
CA GLY A 49 -13.75 11.01 -19.29
C GLY A 49 -12.83 10.77 -20.50
N LEU A 50 -12.37 9.54 -20.76
CA LEU A 50 -11.65 9.24 -21.99
C LEU A 50 -12.59 9.39 -23.21
N ARG A 51 -12.12 10.06 -24.25
CA ARG A 51 -12.84 10.26 -25.51
C ARG A 51 -12.09 9.58 -26.66
N ASP A 52 -12.75 9.48 -27.82
CA ASP A 52 -12.22 8.86 -29.03
C ASP A 52 -10.91 9.48 -29.54
N ASN A 53 -10.62 10.73 -29.14
CA ASN A 53 -9.35 11.40 -29.42
C ASN A 53 -8.19 10.96 -28.50
N GLY A 54 -8.39 9.96 -27.65
CA GLY A 54 -7.37 9.42 -26.74
C GLY A 54 -7.05 10.32 -25.54
N ARG A 55 -7.89 11.33 -25.25
CA ARG A 55 -7.67 12.24 -24.11
C ARG A 55 -8.76 12.10 -23.05
N PHE A 56 -8.35 12.17 -21.79
CA PHE A 56 -9.23 12.28 -20.64
C PHE A 56 -9.74 13.70 -20.48
N TYR A 57 -11.03 13.84 -20.25
CA TYR A 57 -11.69 15.09 -19.89
C TYR A 57 -12.25 14.99 -18.47
N PRO A 58 -12.50 16.14 -17.81
CA PRO A 58 -13.03 16.14 -16.46
C PRO A 58 -14.36 15.37 -16.34
N TYR A 59 -14.45 14.47 -15.38
CA TYR A 59 -15.65 13.70 -15.03
C TYR A 59 -16.04 13.95 -13.57
N SER A 60 -17.31 13.71 -13.24
CA SER A 60 -17.82 13.85 -11.86
C SER A 60 -17.63 12.57 -11.07
N ARG A 61 -17.23 12.70 -9.80
CA ARG A 61 -17.34 11.64 -8.79
C ARG A 61 -17.82 12.21 -7.46
N PRO A 62 -18.26 11.38 -6.52
CA PRO A 62 -18.45 11.80 -5.13
C PRO A 62 -17.14 12.38 -4.56
N GLY A 63 -17.15 13.69 -4.25
CA GLY A 63 -15.97 14.44 -3.81
C GLY A 63 -15.40 15.44 -4.82
N GLY A 64 -15.95 15.54 -6.04
CA GLY A 64 -15.63 16.63 -6.96
C GLY A 64 -15.39 16.21 -8.41
N ARG A 65 -14.77 17.11 -9.18
CA ARG A 65 -14.38 16.88 -10.58
C ARG A 65 -12.98 16.28 -10.64
N MET A 66 -12.82 15.21 -11.40
CA MET A 66 -11.53 14.55 -11.61
C MET A 66 -11.21 14.39 -13.07
N ILE A 67 -9.96 14.03 -13.36
CA ILE A 67 -9.46 13.71 -14.70
C ILE A 67 -8.45 12.56 -14.61
N GLY A 68 -8.32 11.79 -15.70
CA GLY A 68 -7.38 10.67 -15.77
C GLY A 68 -7.63 9.63 -14.68
N TYR A 69 -6.56 9.17 -14.06
CA TYR A 69 -6.60 8.21 -12.96
C TYR A 69 -6.80 8.90 -11.60
N GLY A 70 -7.86 9.71 -11.50
CA GLY A 70 -8.35 10.23 -10.22
C GLY A 70 -7.62 11.44 -9.66
N GLN A 71 -7.03 12.27 -10.52
CA GLN A 71 -6.51 13.58 -10.14
C GLN A 71 -7.64 14.63 -10.12
N SER A 72 -7.64 15.55 -9.16
CA SER A 72 -8.62 16.65 -9.11
C SER A 72 -8.48 17.60 -10.31
N ALA A 73 -9.58 17.87 -11.00
CA ALA A 73 -9.63 18.68 -12.22
C ALA A 73 -9.97 20.14 -11.93
N PHE A 74 -9.08 20.84 -11.22
CA PHE A 74 -9.21 22.28 -10.93
C PHE A 74 -8.73 23.17 -12.07
N ASP A 75 -7.78 22.69 -12.88
CA ASP A 75 -7.24 23.46 -14.00
C ASP A 75 -8.25 23.51 -15.15
N LYS A 76 -8.70 24.72 -15.49
CA LYS A 76 -9.69 24.98 -16.53
C LYS A 76 -9.23 24.52 -17.91
N LYS A 77 -7.93 24.43 -18.19
CA LYS A 77 -7.41 24.01 -19.50
C LYS A 77 -7.87 22.60 -19.88
N TYR A 78 -8.05 21.73 -18.88
CA TYR A 78 -8.45 20.35 -19.11
C TYR A 78 -9.89 20.20 -19.63
N TYR A 79 -10.75 21.21 -19.44
CA TYR A 79 -12.12 21.17 -19.95
C TYR A 79 -12.20 21.34 -21.47
N SER A 80 -11.25 22.08 -22.08
CA SER A 80 -11.20 22.28 -23.52
C SER A 80 -10.20 21.34 -24.20
N GLN A 81 -9.05 21.12 -23.59
CA GLN A 81 -7.96 20.37 -24.21
C GLN A 81 -8.00 18.88 -23.84
N GLY A 82 -8.39 18.54 -22.61
CA GLY A 82 -8.19 17.20 -22.06
C GLY A 82 -6.73 16.92 -21.68
N MET A 83 -6.49 15.74 -21.13
CA MET A 83 -5.20 15.22 -20.66
C MET A 83 -4.88 13.93 -21.43
N SER A 84 -3.67 13.78 -21.97
CA SER A 84 -3.28 12.55 -22.66
C SER A 84 -3.18 11.37 -21.67
N LYS A 85 -3.17 10.14 -22.18
CA LYS A 85 -2.96 8.94 -21.34
C LYS A 85 -1.60 8.98 -20.63
N GLU A 86 -0.56 9.45 -21.32
CA GLU A 86 0.79 9.61 -20.76
C GLU A 86 0.83 10.66 -19.64
N GLU A 87 0.20 11.83 -19.85
CA GLU A 87 0.09 12.86 -18.81
C GLU A 87 -0.66 12.32 -17.58
N ALA A 88 -1.74 11.56 -17.80
CA ALA A 88 -2.53 10.96 -16.72
C ALA A 88 -1.71 9.93 -15.92
N GLU A 89 -0.93 9.10 -16.60
CA GLU A 89 -0.05 8.12 -15.95
C GLU A 89 1.09 8.80 -15.18
N ASN A 90 1.75 9.79 -15.78
CA ASN A 90 2.81 10.54 -15.10
C ASN A 90 2.28 11.22 -13.84
N ASN A 91 1.08 11.80 -13.89
CA ASN A 91 0.44 12.38 -12.71
C ASN A 91 0.10 11.32 -11.64
N LEU A 92 -0.31 10.12 -12.06
CA LEU A 92 -0.53 8.99 -11.14
C LEU A 92 0.76 8.58 -10.45
N ARG A 93 1.84 8.33 -11.20
CA ARG A 93 3.16 7.96 -10.66
C ARG A 93 3.69 9.01 -9.69
N ASN A 94 3.64 10.28 -10.06
CA ASN A 94 4.03 11.38 -9.19
C ASN A 94 3.20 11.43 -7.88
N GLY A 95 1.89 11.13 -7.99
CA GLY A 95 1.02 11.00 -6.83
C GLY A 95 1.43 9.85 -5.91
N LEU A 96 1.74 8.67 -6.48
CA LEU A 96 2.18 7.50 -5.74
C LEU A 96 3.53 7.75 -5.05
N GLU A 97 4.50 8.37 -5.72
CA GLU A 97 5.81 8.73 -5.15
C GLU A 97 5.68 9.70 -3.97
N LYS A 98 4.85 10.72 -4.12
CA LYS A 98 4.55 11.66 -3.03
C LYS A 98 3.92 10.96 -1.83
N THR A 99 2.96 10.07 -2.09
CA THR A 99 2.33 9.27 -1.03
C THR A 99 3.33 8.33 -0.36
N LEU A 100 4.19 7.66 -1.13
CA LEU A 100 5.24 6.78 -0.61
C LEU A 100 6.17 7.54 0.35
N THR A 101 6.59 8.74 -0.05
CA THR A 101 7.40 9.62 0.81
C THR A 101 6.69 9.94 2.12
N ASN A 102 5.42 10.36 2.04
CA ASN A 102 4.63 10.69 3.23
C ASN A 102 4.39 9.46 4.13
N LEU A 103 4.13 8.30 3.52
CA LEU A 103 3.92 7.04 4.22
C LEU A 103 5.18 6.59 4.96
N ARG A 104 6.37 6.65 4.33
CA ARG A 104 7.64 6.35 5.00
C ARG A 104 7.82 7.22 6.24
N GLN A 105 7.60 8.54 6.10
CA GLN A 105 7.72 9.47 7.23
C GLN A 105 6.70 9.16 8.34
N TYR A 106 5.46 8.83 7.97
CA TYR A 106 4.42 8.49 8.92
C TYR A 106 4.75 7.21 9.71
N LEU A 107 5.22 6.15 9.04
CA LEU A 107 5.57 4.89 9.67
C LEU A 107 6.80 5.01 10.59
N ILE A 108 7.79 5.82 10.22
CA ILE A 108 8.93 6.10 11.09
C ILE A 108 8.47 6.73 12.42
N THR A 109 7.51 7.65 12.37
CA THR A 109 7.00 8.34 13.56
C THR A 109 6.11 7.45 14.43
N HIS A 110 5.24 6.65 13.82
CA HIS A 110 4.18 5.93 14.56
C HIS A 110 4.44 4.44 14.75
N TYR A 111 5.28 3.83 13.92
CA TYR A 111 5.56 2.39 13.92
C TYR A 111 7.06 2.08 13.68
N PRO A 112 7.97 2.63 14.51
CA PRO A 112 9.42 2.57 14.25
C PRO A 112 10.00 1.16 14.24
N GLU A 113 9.34 0.19 14.89
CA GLU A 113 9.77 -1.22 14.97
C GLU A 113 9.76 -1.95 13.62
N HIS A 114 8.98 -1.44 12.66
CA HIS A 114 8.80 -2.07 11.34
C HIS A 114 8.85 -1.02 10.23
N PRO A 115 10.03 -0.47 9.90
CA PRO A 115 10.18 0.53 8.84
C PRO A 115 9.68 0.01 7.50
N PHE A 116 9.09 0.88 6.68
CA PHE A 116 8.54 0.52 5.37
C PHE A 116 9.50 -0.30 4.51
N ASP A 117 10.76 0.12 4.42
CA ASP A 117 11.76 -0.49 3.54
C ASP A 117 12.27 -1.87 4.03
N GLN A 118 11.86 -2.31 5.24
CA GLN A 118 12.15 -3.63 5.79
C GLN A 118 10.99 -4.62 5.59
N LEU A 119 9.86 -4.16 5.06
CA LEU A 119 8.69 -5.00 4.83
C LEU A 119 8.80 -5.81 3.54
N SER A 120 7.98 -6.86 3.43
CA SER A 120 7.83 -7.59 2.17
C SER A 120 7.28 -6.66 1.09
N SER A 121 7.65 -6.88 -0.18
CA SER A 121 7.12 -6.12 -1.32
C SER A 121 5.58 -6.07 -1.33
N LYS A 122 4.93 -7.19 -1.00
CA LYS A 122 3.47 -7.27 -0.87
C LYS A 122 2.93 -6.34 0.22
N SER A 123 3.54 -6.34 1.41
CA SER A 123 3.17 -5.44 2.52
C SER A 123 3.38 -3.97 2.14
N GLN A 124 4.48 -3.66 1.45
CA GLN A 124 4.81 -2.32 0.96
C GLN A 124 3.74 -1.80 0.00
N GLU A 125 3.36 -2.61 -0.99
CA GLU A 125 2.30 -2.25 -1.95
C GLU A 125 0.95 -2.02 -1.26
N ILE A 126 0.53 -2.90 -0.36
CA ILE A 126 -0.77 -2.79 0.33
C ILE A 126 -0.83 -1.51 1.17
N LEU A 127 0.26 -1.18 1.88
CA LEU A 127 0.34 0.06 2.68
C LEU A 127 0.32 1.30 1.78
N LEU A 128 1.06 1.27 0.66
CA LEU A 128 1.06 2.37 -0.29
C LEU A 128 -0.32 2.56 -0.91
N ASP A 129 -1.01 1.49 -1.25
CA ASP A 129 -2.34 1.54 -1.85
C ASP A 129 -3.39 2.12 -0.88
N HIS A 130 -3.34 1.67 0.37
CA HIS A 130 -4.15 2.24 1.45
C HIS A 130 -3.86 3.73 1.62
N ALA A 131 -2.59 4.10 1.82
CA ALA A 131 -2.17 5.48 2.01
C ALA A 131 -2.50 6.38 0.80
N TYR A 132 -2.45 5.86 -0.42
CA TYR A 132 -2.82 6.62 -1.62
C TYR A 132 -4.33 6.88 -1.68
N SER A 133 -5.11 5.95 -1.14
CA SER A 133 -6.57 6.02 -1.16
C SER A 133 -7.16 6.92 -0.08
N THR A 134 -6.61 6.83 1.13
CA THR A 134 -7.18 7.48 2.32
C THR A 134 -6.23 8.48 2.97
N GLY A 135 -4.95 8.49 2.62
CA GLY A 135 -3.91 9.21 3.35
C GLY A 135 -3.24 8.31 4.41
N PRO A 136 -1.93 8.48 4.66
CA PRO A 136 -1.20 7.70 5.68
C PRO A 136 -1.72 7.95 7.09
N GLU A 137 -2.25 9.14 7.39
CA GLU A 137 -2.82 9.50 8.69
C GLU A 137 -4.05 8.68 9.08
N ASN A 138 -4.73 8.08 8.10
CA ASN A 138 -5.90 7.22 8.30
C ASN A 138 -5.54 5.74 8.46
N LEU A 139 -4.25 5.41 8.55
CA LEU A 139 -3.78 4.04 8.78
C LEU A 139 -4.03 3.62 10.23
N SER A 140 -5.02 2.76 10.46
CA SER A 140 -5.30 2.23 11.79
C SER A 140 -4.22 1.24 12.25
N GLY A 141 -4.00 1.16 13.57
CA GLY A 141 -3.06 0.20 14.15
C GLY A 141 -3.46 -1.26 13.89
N GLU A 142 -4.76 -1.54 13.81
CA GLU A 142 -5.28 -2.87 13.47
C GLU A 142 -4.96 -3.26 12.02
N PHE A 143 -5.19 -2.34 11.07
CA PHE A 143 -4.83 -2.54 9.67
C PHE A 143 -3.32 -2.77 9.54
N TYR A 144 -2.51 -1.90 10.15
CA TYR A 144 -1.07 -2.02 10.12
C TYR A 144 -0.60 -3.35 10.71
N SER A 145 -1.10 -3.75 11.88
CA SER A 145 -0.76 -5.02 12.51
C SER A 145 -1.10 -6.21 11.62
N ALA A 146 -2.24 -6.20 10.93
CA ALA A 146 -2.63 -7.25 10.00
C ALA A 146 -1.67 -7.31 8.80
N VAL A 147 -1.24 -6.16 8.25
CA VAL A 147 -0.24 -6.14 7.15
C VAL A 147 1.11 -6.68 7.57
N ILE A 148 1.61 -6.30 8.76
CA ILE A 148 2.90 -6.78 9.27
C ILE A 148 2.86 -8.29 9.53
N LYS A 149 1.76 -8.79 10.08
CA LYS A 149 1.54 -10.23 10.31
C LYS A 149 1.20 -11.00 9.03
N GLN A 150 1.02 -10.31 7.91
CA GLN A 150 0.57 -10.87 6.64
C GLN A 150 -0.77 -11.61 6.76
N ASP A 151 -1.64 -11.12 7.63
CA ASP A 151 -2.98 -11.66 7.89
C ASP A 151 -3.98 -11.10 6.86
N TRP A 152 -3.86 -11.60 5.64
CA TRP A 152 -4.64 -11.13 4.49
C TRP A 152 -6.13 -11.46 4.61
N ASP A 153 -6.44 -12.59 5.23
CA ASP A 153 -7.81 -13.00 5.50
C ASP A 153 -8.48 -12.01 6.46
N LYS A 154 -7.77 -11.56 7.51
CA LYS A 154 -8.29 -10.52 8.40
C LYS A 154 -8.51 -9.19 7.67
N LEU A 155 -7.54 -8.72 6.89
CA LEU A 155 -7.67 -7.45 6.14
C LEU A 155 -8.92 -7.45 5.25
N PHE A 156 -9.18 -8.58 4.60
CA PHE A 156 -10.29 -8.74 3.68
C PHE A 156 -11.64 -8.95 4.41
N ASN A 157 -11.70 -9.87 5.39
CA ASN A 157 -12.95 -10.28 6.04
C ASN A 157 -13.45 -9.29 7.09
N GLU A 158 -12.55 -8.57 7.76
CA GLU A 158 -12.93 -7.54 8.73
C GLU A 158 -13.09 -6.16 8.08
N PHE A 159 -13.00 -6.10 6.75
CA PHE A 159 -13.14 -4.88 5.97
C PHE A 159 -12.20 -3.75 6.41
N LEU A 160 -11.03 -4.12 6.93
CA LEU A 160 -9.99 -3.15 7.26
C LEU A 160 -9.45 -2.50 5.98
N TYR A 161 -9.44 -3.26 4.88
CA TYR A 161 -9.17 -2.74 3.55
C TYR A 161 -10.48 -2.31 2.87
N ILE A 162 -10.94 -1.10 3.18
CA ILE A 162 -12.10 -0.48 2.53
C ILE A 162 -11.63 0.75 1.73
N ARG A 163 -11.58 0.61 0.41
CA ARG A 163 -11.35 1.74 -0.50
C ARG A 163 -12.66 2.50 -0.72
N TRP A 164 -12.71 3.80 -0.40
CA TRP A 164 -13.75 4.74 -0.87
C TRP A 164 -15.22 4.34 -0.61
N ILE A 165 -15.53 3.37 0.27
CA ILE A 165 -16.92 2.93 0.52
C ILE A 165 -17.79 4.06 1.07
N GLU A 166 -17.21 4.93 1.91
CA GLU A 166 -17.92 6.11 2.41
C GLU A 166 -18.35 7.06 1.28
N LYS A 167 -17.75 6.94 0.09
CA LYS A 167 -18.01 7.80 -1.08
C LYS A 167 -18.87 7.12 -2.15
N GLY A 168 -19.61 6.06 -1.81
CA GLY A 168 -20.66 5.49 -2.66
C GLY A 168 -20.17 4.66 -3.85
N TRP A 169 -18.91 4.19 -3.81
CA TRP A 169 -18.37 3.32 -4.86
C TRP A 169 -18.86 1.86 -4.72
N PRO A 170 -19.07 1.12 -5.83
CA PRO A 170 -19.48 -0.28 -5.76
C PRO A 170 -18.42 -1.12 -5.02
N LYS A 171 -18.79 -1.62 -3.83
CA LYS A 171 -17.90 -2.38 -2.91
C LYS A 171 -17.24 -3.59 -3.58
N ASN A 172 -17.93 -4.18 -4.56
CA ASN A 172 -17.46 -5.36 -5.26
C ASN A 172 -16.22 -5.07 -6.11
N ILE A 173 -16.09 -3.92 -6.77
CA ILE A 173 -15.02 -3.71 -7.76
C ILE A 173 -13.65 -3.55 -7.07
N ALA A 174 -13.55 -2.67 -6.08
CA ALA A 174 -12.28 -2.41 -5.40
C ALA A 174 -11.79 -3.62 -4.59
N ASN A 175 -12.70 -4.28 -3.87
CA ASN A 175 -12.36 -5.48 -3.11
C ASN A 175 -12.01 -6.65 -4.04
N THR A 176 -12.63 -6.73 -5.22
CA THR A 176 -12.25 -7.73 -6.24
C THR A 176 -10.87 -7.45 -6.80
N ALA A 177 -10.52 -6.18 -7.09
CA ALA A 177 -9.18 -5.83 -7.57
C ALA A 177 -8.10 -6.17 -6.53
N PHE A 178 -8.33 -5.81 -5.26
CA PHE A 178 -7.45 -6.19 -4.15
C PHE A 178 -7.32 -7.72 -4.03
N ALA A 179 -8.45 -8.43 -3.97
CA ALA A 179 -8.48 -9.88 -3.86
C ALA A 179 -7.77 -10.55 -5.05
N ASN A 180 -7.94 -10.02 -6.26
CA ASN A 180 -7.30 -10.55 -7.44
C ASN A 180 -5.77 -10.37 -7.44
N ARG A 181 -5.27 -9.25 -6.90
CA ARG A 181 -3.84 -8.97 -6.84
C ARG A 181 -3.13 -9.71 -5.72
N TRP A 182 -3.73 -9.76 -4.53
CA TRP A 182 -3.01 -10.19 -3.32
C TRP A 182 -3.59 -11.43 -2.64
N LEU A 183 -4.80 -11.87 -2.96
CA LEU A 183 -5.35 -13.10 -2.41
C LEU A 183 -5.23 -14.24 -3.43
N ASP A 184 -4.84 -15.40 -2.92
CA ASP A 184 -4.84 -16.64 -3.68
C ASP A 184 -6.27 -16.92 -4.17
N PRO A 185 -6.49 -17.23 -5.46
CA PRO A 185 -7.80 -17.64 -5.97
C PRO A 185 -8.54 -18.65 -5.08
N GLU A 186 -7.82 -19.58 -4.45
CA GLU A 186 -8.41 -20.61 -3.59
C GLU A 186 -8.90 -20.08 -2.24
N THR A 187 -8.35 -18.96 -1.76
CA THR A 187 -8.77 -18.30 -0.52
C THR A 187 -9.84 -17.22 -0.74
N ARG A 188 -10.25 -16.95 -1.99
CA ARG A 188 -11.29 -15.98 -2.35
C ARG A 188 -12.71 -16.46 -2.03
N GLN A 189 -12.98 -16.86 -0.80
CA GLN A 189 -14.37 -16.87 -0.33
C GLN A 189 -14.78 -15.42 -0.05
N ILE A 190 -15.31 -14.72 -1.06
CA ILE A 190 -15.84 -13.38 -0.88
C ILE A 190 -16.89 -13.45 0.23
N PRO A 191 -16.70 -12.77 1.38
CA PRO A 191 -17.62 -12.85 2.49
C PRO A 191 -19.01 -12.44 2.00
N ASN A 192 -19.99 -13.27 2.33
CA ASN A 192 -21.39 -13.06 1.97
C ASN A 192 -21.77 -11.60 2.33
N THR A 193 -22.33 -10.89 1.34
CA THR A 193 -22.70 -9.47 1.40
C THR A 193 -23.54 -9.09 2.64
N ASN A 194 -24.18 -10.06 3.29
CA ASN A 194 -24.93 -9.87 4.53
C ASN A 194 -24.06 -9.51 5.76
N ALA A 195 -22.82 -10.00 5.88
CA ALA A 195 -21.94 -9.68 7.02
C ALA A 195 -21.55 -8.19 7.06
N ILE A 196 -21.48 -7.54 5.90
CA ILE A 196 -21.09 -6.14 5.70
C ILE A 196 -22.12 -5.16 6.30
N SER A 197 -23.41 -5.53 6.25
CA SER A 197 -24.49 -4.66 6.75
C SER A 197 -24.42 -4.44 8.27
N LYS A 198 -23.90 -5.41 9.03
CA LYS A 198 -23.80 -5.35 10.49
C LYS A 198 -22.73 -4.37 11.01
N ILE A 199 -21.61 -4.23 10.30
CA ILE A 199 -20.49 -3.38 10.72
C ILE A 199 -20.81 -1.91 10.48
N LEU A 200 -21.47 -1.58 9.37
CA LEU A 200 -21.87 -0.21 9.04
C LEU A 200 -23.00 0.32 9.93
N ASN A 201 -23.90 -0.56 10.40
CA ASN A 201 -24.93 -0.16 11.35
C ASN A 201 -24.37 0.07 12.77
N LYS A 202 -23.20 -0.47 13.12
CA LYS A 202 -22.53 -0.16 14.39
C LYS A 202 -21.90 1.23 14.40
N GLY A 203 -21.31 1.67 13.27
CA GLY A 203 -20.70 3.02 13.16
C GLY A 203 -21.69 4.18 13.07
N SER A 204 -22.98 3.91 12.84
CA SER A 204 -24.03 4.93 12.73
C SER A 204 -24.79 5.19 14.04
N LEU A 205 -24.50 4.46 15.12
CA LEU A 205 -25.20 4.57 16.40
C LEU A 205 -24.38 5.26 17.51
N GLU A 206 -23.19 5.77 17.19
CA GLU A 206 -22.31 6.50 18.14
C GLU A 206 -22.07 7.98 17.76
N LYS A 207 -23.06 8.64 17.14
CA LYS A 207 -23.07 10.10 16.99
C LYS A 207 -24.40 10.69 17.43
#